data_AF-A0A848ZDV4-F1
#
_entry.id   AF-A0A848ZDV4-F1
#
_cell.length_a   1.000
_cell.length_b   1.000
_cell.length_c   1.000
_cell.angle_alpha   90.00
_cell.angle_beta   90.00
_cell.angle_gamma   90.00
#
_symmetry.space_group_name_H-M   'P 1'
#
loop_
_entity.id
_entity.type
_entity.pdbx_description
1 polymer ?
#
loop_
_entity_poly.entity_id
_entity_poly.type
_entity_poly.pdbx_seq_one_letter_code
_entity_poly.pdbx_strand_id
1 'polypeptide(L)'
;AMGEVVATGRWRLGLWGAHLSARNIGGNFSGIGICLIGDFETMEVQESQLQAAVTLTRDLVRRFGIPPARLAPHGGIAGETTLCPGRNFPIDRFRRDVFAG
;
A
#
# COMPACT_ATOMS: atom_id res chain seq x y z
N ALA A 1 14.44 2.64 11.18
CA ALA A 1 15.04 1.30 10.97
C ALA A 1 14.34 0.58 9.82
N MET A 2 14.94 -0.45 9.22
CA MET A 2 14.26 -1.25 8.19
C MET A 2 13.04 -1.96 8.81
N GLY A 3 11.88 -1.87 8.15
CA GLY A 3 10.61 -2.37 8.70
C GLY A 3 9.91 -1.45 9.70
N GLU A 4 10.44 -0.24 9.94
CA GLU A 4 9.74 0.75 10.75
C GLU A 4 8.51 1.30 10.00
N VAL A 5 7.39 1.42 10.71
CA VAL A 5 6.14 1.98 10.19
C VAL A 5 5.94 3.37 10.78
N VAL A 6 5.81 4.37 9.90
CA VAL A 6 5.62 5.77 10.31
C VAL A 6 4.36 6.33 9.67
N ALA A 7 3.44 6.80 10.51
CA ALA A 7 2.27 7.54 10.05
C ALA A 7 2.69 8.91 9.47
N THR A 8 2.25 9.20 8.25
CA THR A 8 2.46 10.50 7.60
C THR A 8 1.67 11.61 8.29
N GLY A 9 2.05 12.88 8.06
CA GLY A 9 1.33 14.03 8.62
C GLY A 9 -0.15 14.05 8.22
N ARG A 10 -0.49 13.68 6.97
CA ARG A 10 -1.88 13.61 6.51
C ARG A 10 -2.71 12.61 7.31
N TRP A 11 -2.16 11.43 7.59
CA TRP A 11 -2.82 10.44 8.44
C TRP A 11 -3.07 10.98 9.85
N ARG A 12 -2.05 11.57 10.49
CA ARG A 12 -2.17 12.12 11.86
C ARG A 12 -3.20 13.24 11.96
N LEU A 13 -3.35 14.02 10.89
CA LEU A 13 -4.30 15.13 10.80
C LEU A 13 -5.69 14.69 10.30
N GLY A 14 -5.92 13.39 10.03
CA GLY A 14 -7.19 12.89 9.51
C GLY A 14 -7.55 13.44 8.12
N LEU A 15 -6.53 13.80 7.33
CA LEU A 15 -6.72 14.35 5.99
C LEU A 15 -6.82 13.21 4.96
N TRP A 16 -7.63 13.43 3.93
CA TRP A 16 -7.65 12.65 2.69
C TRP A 16 -6.25 12.40 2.13
N GLY A 17 -6.08 11.37 1.31
CA GLY A 17 -4.83 11.07 0.59
C GLY A 17 -4.51 12.08 -0.52
N ALA A 18 -3.29 11.96 -1.05
CA ALA A 18 -2.81 12.64 -2.27
C ALA A 18 -1.83 11.71 -3.00
N HIS A 19 -2.17 10.43 -3.05
CA HIS A 19 -1.30 9.33 -3.48
C HIS A 19 -1.68 8.73 -4.83
N LEU A 20 -2.86 9.08 -5.38
CA LEU A 20 -3.28 8.74 -6.75
C LEU A 20 -3.34 10.01 -7.62
N SER A 21 -3.35 9.83 -8.94
CA SER A 21 -3.52 10.92 -9.90
C SER A 21 -4.87 11.65 -9.76
N ALA A 22 -4.98 12.80 -10.42
CA ALA A 22 -6.23 13.56 -10.53
C ALA A 22 -7.38 12.79 -11.20
N ARG A 23 -7.10 11.64 -11.83
CA ARG A 23 -8.12 10.74 -12.40
C ARG A 23 -8.83 9.92 -11.32
N ASN A 24 -8.24 9.80 -10.13
CA ASN A 24 -8.69 8.95 -9.03
C ASN A 24 -8.91 9.74 -7.73
N ILE A 25 -9.55 10.91 -7.82
CA ILE A 25 -9.84 11.78 -6.66
C ILE A 25 -10.64 11.03 -5.58
N GLY A 26 -11.60 10.18 -5.98
CA GLY A 26 -12.35 9.35 -5.03
C GLY A 26 -11.44 8.41 -4.23
N GLY A 27 -10.43 7.82 -4.87
CA GLY A 27 -9.44 6.98 -4.19
C GLY A 27 -8.50 7.77 -3.28
N ASN A 28 -8.21 9.03 -3.59
CA ASN A 28 -7.54 9.93 -2.64
C ASN A 28 -8.46 10.30 -1.46
N PHE A 29 -9.76 10.49 -1.70
CA PHE A 29 -10.70 10.86 -0.64
C PHE A 29 -10.98 9.72 0.35
N SER A 30 -11.17 8.49 -0.14
CA SER A 30 -11.61 7.35 0.68
C SER A 30 -10.59 6.21 0.80
N GLY A 31 -9.42 6.33 0.16
CA GLY A 31 -8.39 5.29 0.17
C GLY A 31 -7.32 5.52 1.23
N ILE A 32 -6.59 4.44 1.55
CA ILE A 32 -5.41 4.49 2.41
C ILE A 32 -4.19 4.14 1.57
N GLY A 33 -3.27 5.09 1.40
CA GLY A 33 -1.99 4.87 0.74
C GLY A 33 -0.93 4.35 1.71
N ILE A 34 -0.34 3.20 1.39
CA ILE A 34 0.84 2.65 2.10
C ILE A 34 2.03 2.74 1.15
N CYS A 35 3.10 3.42 1.59
CA CYS A 35 4.33 3.58 0.82
C CYS A 35 5.47 2.83 1.51
N LEU A 36 6.22 2.04 0.73
CA LEU A 36 7.43 1.39 1.16
C LEU A 36 8.61 2.13 0.52
N ILE A 37 9.60 2.50 1.33
CA ILE A 37 10.80 3.18 0.85
C ILE A 37 11.68 2.16 0.10
N GLY A 38 11.94 2.43 -1.18
CA GLY A 38 12.78 1.59 -2.05
C GLY A 38 12.39 1.76 -3.53
N ASP A 39 13.29 1.37 -4.44
CA ASP A 39 13.01 1.25 -5.87
C ASP A 39 12.88 -0.23 -6.26
N PHE A 40 11.67 -0.78 -6.12
CA PHE A 40 11.45 -2.20 -6.40
C PHE A 40 11.34 -2.54 -7.90
N GLU A 41 11.67 -1.62 -8.80
CA GLU A 41 12.02 -1.99 -10.17
C GLU A 41 13.42 -2.63 -10.24
N THR A 42 14.34 -2.21 -9.37
CA THR A 42 15.75 -2.59 -9.42
C THR A 42 16.21 -3.43 -8.23
N MET A 43 15.50 -3.36 -7.09
CA MET A 43 15.84 -4.11 -5.88
C MET A 43 14.70 -5.02 -5.41
N GLU A 44 15.05 -6.06 -4.66
CA GLU A 44 14.09 -6.89 -3.92
C GLU A 44 13.54 -6.16 -2.69
N VAL A 45 12.30 -6.47 -2.31
CA VAL A 45 11.72 -5.98 -1.04
C VAL A 45 12.37 -6.73 0.11
N GLN A 46 12.93 -6.01 1.09
CA GLN A 46 13.46 -6.67 2.29
C GLN A 46 12.34 -7.35 3.08
N GLU A 47 12.62 -8.55 3.60
CA GLU A 47 11.64 -9.37 4.30
C GLU A 47 11.03 -8.64 5.52
N SER A 48 11.83 -7.93 6.31
CA SER A 48 11.35 -7.15 7.45
C SER A 48 10.42 -6.00 7.03
N GLN A 49 10.68 -5.37 5.88
CA GLN A 49 9.81 -4.33 5.32
C GLN A 49 8.50 -4.91 4.80
N LEU A 50 8.56 -6.06 4.12
CA LEU A 50 7.38 -6.75 3.63
C LEU A 50 6.47 -7.21 4.78
N GLN A 51 7.05 -7.80 5.84
CA GLN A 51 6.28 -8.24 7.01
C GLN A 51 5.66 -7.07 7.78
N ALA A 52 6.37 -5.94 7.91
CA ALA A 52 5.81 -4.72 8.48
C ALA A 52 4.61 -4.20 7.66
N ALA A 53 4.74 -4.19 6.33
CA ALA A 53 3.66 -3.79 5.44
C ALA A 53 2.46 -4.74 5.51
N VAL A 54 2.69 -6.06 5.57
CA VAL A 54 1.64 -7.07 5.74
C VAL A 54 0.90 -6.85 7.07
N THR A 55 1.64 -6.65 8.16
CA THR A 55 1.06 -6.43 9.50
C THR A 55 0.21 -5.18 9.56
N LEU A 56 0.73 -4.05 9.06
CA LEU A 56 -0.02 -2.80 8.97
C LEU A 56 -1.28 -2.96 8.10
N THR A 57 -1.13 -3.54 6.90
CA THR A 57 -2.25 -3.66 5.96
C THR A 57 -3.33 -4.58 6.50
N ARG A 58 -2.97 -5.68 7.16
CA ARG A 58 -3.92 -6.59 7.80
C ARG A 58 -4.72 -5.90 8.90
N ASP A 59 -4.05 -5.10 9.75
CA ASP A 59 -4.73 -4.30 10.78
C ASP A 59 -5.75 -3.34 10.15
N LEU A 60 -5.32 -2.55 9.17
CA LEU A 60 -6.20 -1.57 8.50
C LEU A 60 -7.37 -2.23 7.78
N VAL A 61 -7.12 -3.33 7.07
CA VAL A 61 -8.14 -4.12 6.39
C VAL A 61 -9.20 -4.62 7.37
N ARG A 62 -8.78 -5.18 8.52
CA ARG A 62 -9.70 -5.67 9.57
C ARG A 62 -10.45 -4.51 10.22
N ARG A 63 -9.73 -3.43 10.57
CA ARG A 63 -10.29 -2.25 11.26
C ARG A 63 -11.36 -1.54 10.43
N PHE A 64 -11.19 -1.46 9.11
CA PHE A 64 -12.09 -0.72 8.22
C PHE A 64 -12.96 -1.62 7.33
N GLY A 65 -12.90 -2.94 7.50
CA GLY A 65 -13.71 -3.89 6.72
C GLY A 65 -13.42 -3.86 5.21
N ILE A 66 -12.15 -3.67 4.82
CA ILE A 66 -11.77 -3.54 3.41
C ILE A 66 -11.73 -4.92 2.75
N PRO A 67 -12.53 -5.21 1.71
CA PRO A 67 -12.53 -6.52 1.07
C PRO A 67 -11.27 -6.75 0.22
N PRO A 68 -10.85 -8.01 -0.03
CA PRO A 68 -9.67 -8.32 -0.84
C PRO A 68 -9.63 -7.65 -2.22
N ALA A 69 -10.79 -7.52 -2.86
CA ALA A 69 -10.93 -6.87 -4.16
C ALA A 69 -10.56 -5.37 -4.17
N ARG A 70 -10.42 -4.74 -3.00
CA ARG A 70 -10.04 -3.32 -2.85
C ARG A 70 -8.56 -3.12 -2.52
N LEU A 71 -7.76 -4.19 -2.42
CA LEU A 71 -6.31 -4.12 -2.30
C LEU A 71 -5.67 -4.18 -3.69
N ALA A 72 -5.11 -3.05 -4.13
CA ALA A 72 -4.43 -2.93 -5.42
C ALA A 72 -3.03 -2.32 -5.27
N PRO A 73 -2.04 -2.77 -6.08
CA PRO A 73 -0.81 -1.99 -6.28
C PRO A 73 -1.15 -0.67 -6.99
N HIS A 74 -0.35 0.37 -6.79
CA HIS A 74 -0.63 1.70 -7.35
C HIS A 74 -0.81 1.67 -8.89
N GLY A 75 0.15 1.06 -9.61
CA GLY A 75 0.06 0.87 -11.07
C GLY A 75 -1.02 -0.12 -11.52
N GLY A 76 -1.65 -0.86 -10.60
CA GLY A 76 -2.79 -1.73 -10.89
C GLY A 76 -4.15 -1.03 -10.79
N ILE A 77 -4.19 0.26 -10.44
CA ILE A 77 -5.41 1.06 -10.39
C ILE A 77 -5.67 1.67 -11.76
N ALA A 78 -6.89 1.52 -12.27
CA ALA A 78 -7.28 2.07 -13.57
C ALA A 78 -7.02 3.59 -13.63
N GLY A 79 -6.34 4.02 -14.70
CA GLY A 79 -5.99 5.42 -14.92
C GLY A 79 -4.66 5.86 -14.30
N GLU A 80 -4.03 5.03 -13.47
CA GLU A 80 -2.65 5.27 -13.01
C GLU A 80 -1.65 4.75 -14.05
N THR A 81 -0.51 5.46 -14.20
CA THR A 81 0.52 5.14 -15.20
C THR A 81 1.90 4.95 -14.57
N THR A 82 1.94 4.64 -13.27
CA THR A 82 3.17 4.45 -12.50
C THR A 82 3.64 3.00 -12.55
N LEU A 83 4.95 2.79 -12.38
CA LEU A 83 5.54 1.47 -12.15
C LEU A 83 5.35 0.99 -10.70
N CYS A 84 4.96 1.87 -9.77
CA CYS A 84 4.81 1.52 -8.36
C CYS A 84 3.82 0.36 -8.14
N PRO A 85 4.13 -0.59 -7.23
CA PRO A 85 5.28 -0.61 -6.34
C PRO A 85 6.60 -1.05 -6.98
N GLY A 86 6.60 -1.61 -8.18
CA GLY A 86 7.76 -2.11 -8.89
C GLY A 86 7.65 -3.61 -9.19
N ARG A 87 8.33 -4.09 -10.24
CA ARG A 87 8.26 -5.49 -10.73
C ARG A 87 8.72 -6.54 -9.72
N ASN A 88 9.60 -6.17 -8.79
CA ASN A 88 10.10 -7.06 -7.74
C ASN A 88 9.23 -7.02 -6.47
N PHE A 89 8.18 -6.19 -6.42
CA PHE A 89 7.24 -6.24 -5.31
C PHE A 89 6.37 -7.50 -5.41
N PRO A 90 6.37 -8.38 -4.40
CA PRO A 90 5.72 -9.68 -4.51
C PRO A 90 4.22 -9.58 -4.18
N ILE A 91 3.43 -8.94 -5.06
CA ILE A 91 2.02 -8.57 -4.79
C ILE A 91 1.12 -9.77 -4.46
N ASP A 92 1.33 -10.91 -5.09
CA ASP A 92 0.50 -12.11 -4.85
C ASP A 92 0.80 -12.72 -3.48
N ARG A 93 2.08 -12.76 -3.09
CA ARG A 93 2.49 -13.12 -1.73
C ARG A 93 1.93 -12.14 -0.73
N PHE A 94 2.09 -10.84 -0.97
CA PHE A 94 1.59 -9.80 -0.09
C PHE A 94 0.08 -9.93 0.16
N ARG A 95 -0.72 -10.12 -0.90
CA ARG A 95 -2.17 -10.34 -0.80
C ARG A 95 -2.50 -11.59 0.01
N ARG A 96 -1.88 -12.72 -0.32
CA ARG A 96 -2.10 -13.97 0.41
C ARG A 96 -1.80 -13.79 1.89
N ASP A 97 -0.66 -13.18 2.22
CA ASP A 97 -0.22 -13.03 3.60
C ASP A 97 -1.14 -12.05 4.36
N VAL A 98 -1.57 -10.92 3.75
CA VAL A 98 -2.52 -9.96 4.36
C VAL A 98 -3.85 -10.62 4.74
N PHE A 99 -4.40 -11.46 3.86
CA PHE A 99 -5.71 -12.10 4.06
C PHE A 99 -5.65 -13.52 4.61
N ALA A 100 -4.46 -14.00 5.00
CA ALA A 100 -4.32 -15.24 5.75
C ALA A 100 -5.07 -15.13 7.09
N GLY A 101 -5.79 -16.20 7.45
CA GLY A 101 -6.60 -16.31 8.66
C GLY A 101 -5.79 -16.14 9.93
#